data_AF-A0A1G3MZ83-F1
#
_entry.id   AF-A0A1G3MZ83-F1
#
_cell.length_a   1.000
_cell.length_b   1.000
_cell.length_c   1.000
_cell.angle_alpha   90.00
_cell.angle_beta   90.00
_cell.angle_gamma   90.00
#
_symmetry.space_group_name_H-M   'P 1'
#
loop_
_entity.id
_entity.type
_entity.pdbx_description
1 polymer ?
#
loop_
_entity_poly.entity_id
_entity_poly.type
_entity_poly.pdbx_seq_one_letter_code
_entity_poly.pdbx_strand_id
1 'polypeptide(L)'
;MTIFRNILGLVCVSFLLGGCATFNANQLLVESFSNEEKAELLFRDGLAMYNVELIQNNNLQAIPAIRARFQDALTLDPGHPRAGQYLEEMTTLVQRRFDGYLKAAQDLKAKETRTSAEDYRLVLNIKLAADINAFHPAVIILSLGTGDIRKEQIILRETRIRELQPAVLAETNRQRLVRPLATINGVLAELTAIDPRNRVVRDSRHSLDGHVAGLVSADIASAQTAIEAKRFADAEAILLAAERTVAAITRERNQTIDDLKYRLYIAWANEALTARRYQLATEKVNLALAIRQTTEAQNLKNRIAQAAATRDYDAEINDILASVDSLINRGNLTNAWETIQANLPRLRVQANRDRLRAKQPVIMERLRVIYQEGLALYNEEDYEAARAKLLIVVRIAPDYEQAQAYLDRLNDKLRALSGG
;
A
#
# COMPACT_ATOMS: atom_id res chain seq x y z
N MET A 1 77.77 -4.96 -9.00
CA MET A 1 76.93 -4.30 -7.98
C MET A 1 75.47 -4.50 -8.38
N THR A 2 74.86 -5.60 -7.93
CA THR A 2 73.78 -5.67 -6.90
C THR A 2 72.42 -5.17 -7.43
N ILE A 3 71.56 -6.01 -8.02
CA ILE A 3 70.51 -6.89 -7.41
C ILE A 3 69.60 -6.16 -6.40
N PHE A 4 68.31 -5.92 -6.74
CA PHE A 4 67.11 -6.47 -6.06
C PHE A 4 65.74 -5.88 -6.52
N ARG A 5 64.75 -6.79 -6.73
CA ARG A 5 63.29 -6.74 -6.41
C ARG A 5 62.35 -5.71 -7.10
N ASN A 6 61.02 -5.86 -7.22
CA ASN A 6 59.98 -6.90 -7.38
C ASN A 6 58.61 -6.17 -7.20
N ILE A 7 57.52 -6.69 -7.80
CA ILE A 7 56.09 -6.60 -7.38
C ILE A 7 55.21 -5.40 -7.84
N LEU A 8 54.28 -5.72 -8.76
CA LEU A 8 52.80 -5.69 -8.67
C LEU A 8 52.07 -4.58 -7.85
N GLY A 9 51.03 -4.00 -8.45
CA GLY A 9 49.92 -3.30 -7.78
C GLY A 9 48.99 -2.63 -8.81
N LEU A 10 47.96 -3.32 -9.33
CA LEU A 10 46.58 -3.35 -8.82
C LEU A 10 45.96 -1.94 -8.65
N VAL A 11 45.21 -1.50 -9.66
CA VAL A 11 44.37 -0.29 -9.60
C VAL A 11 42.94 -0.69 -9.26
N CYS A 12 42.52 -0.35 -8.04
CA CYS A 12 41.15 -0.49 -7.55
C CYS A 12 40.21 0.49 -8.25
N VAL A 13 39.12 -0.02 -8.83
CA VAL A 13 37.94 0.77 -9.21
C VAL A 13 36.89 0.59 -8.12
N SER A 14 36.67 1.62 -7.32
CA SER A 14 35.72 1.66 -6.22
C SER A 14 34.31 1.97 -6.74
N PHE A 15 33.38 1.00 -6.62
CA PHE A 15 31.95 1.23 -6.76
C PHE A 15 31.37 1.76 -5.43
N LEU A 16 30.80 2.96 -5.46
CA LEU A 16 29.97 3.50 -4.38
C LEU A 16 28.52 3.04 -4.60
N LEU A 17 28.09 2.03 -3.83
CA LEU A 17 26.68 1.74 -3.59
C LEU A 17 26.37 2.06 -2.12
N GLY A 18 25.69 3.17 -1.89
CA GLY A 18 25.14 3.54 -0.59
C GLY A 18 23.72 2.98 -0.45
N GLY A 19 23.55 2.03 0.46
CA GLY A 19 22.27 1.49 0.92
C GLY A 19 22.51 0.39 1.97
N CYS A 20 21.97 0.58 3.17
CA CYS A 20 22.43 -0.01 4.42
C CYS A 20 22.34 -1.55 4.55
N ALA A 21 23.46 -2.14 4.96
CA ALA A 21 23.61 -3.20 5.98
C ALA A 21 22.75 -4.49 5.89
N THR A 22 22.98 -5.31 4.86
CA THR A 22 23.08 -6.80 4.96
C THR A 22 23.72 -7.35 3.67
N PHE A 23 25.01 -7.09 3.41
CA PHE A 23 25.63 -7.56 2.15
C PHE A 23 27.06 -8.13 2.26
N ASN A 24 27.63 -8.32 3.45
CA ASN A 24 28.97 -8.95 3.54
C ASN A 24 28.98 -10.46 3.24
N ALA A 25 27.84 -11.16 3.33
CA ALA A 25 27.75 -12.58 2.93
C ALA A 25 27.44 -12.76 1.42
N ASN A 26 26.87 -11.75 0.76
CA ASN A 26 26.46 -11.83 -0.64
C ASN A 26 27.59 -11.49 -1.62
N GLN A 27 28.58 -10.70 -1.22
CA GLN A 27 29.67 -10.30 -2.11
C GLN A 27 30.55 -11.51 -2.53
N LEU A 28 30.81 -12.44 -1.60
CA LEU A 28 31.51 -13.70 -1.87
C LEU A 28 30.71 -14.68 -2.75
N LEU A 29 29.37 -14.67 -2.66
CA LEU A 29 28.50 -15.50 -3.50
C LEU A 29 28.40 -14.94 -4.93
N VAL A 30 28.38 -13.62 -5.09
CA VAL A 30 28.29 -12.96 -6.40
C VAL A 30 29.57 -13.15 -7.22
N GLU A 31 30.75 -13.23 -6.59
CA GLU A 31 32.00 -13.55 -7.30
C GLU A 31 32.00 -14.98 -7.87
N SER A 32 31.33 -15.92 -7.20
CA SER A 32 31.29 -17.34 -7.57
C SER A 32 30.36 -17.68 -8.75
N PHE A 33 29.51 -16.74 -9.17
CA PHE A 33 28.60 -16.96 -10.30
C PHE A 33 29.32 -16.88 -11.65
N SER A 34 28.90 -17.76 -12.56
CA SER A 34 29.21 -17.68 -13.99
C SER A 34 28.67 -16.38 -14.60
N ASN A 35 29.18 -16.01 -15.79
CA ASN A 35 28.70 -14.80 -16.47
C ASN A 35 27.24 -14.95 -16.87
N GLU A 36 26.81 -16.16 -17.22
CA GLU A 36 25.43 -16.52 -17.55
C GLU A 36 24.50 -16.32 -16.33
N GLU A 37 24.91 -16.79 -15.14
CA GLU A 37 24.14 -16.59 -13.90
C GLU A 37 24.06 -15.11 -13.51
N LYS A 38 25.16 -14.36 -13.67
CA LYS A 38 25.18 -12.90 -13.45
C LYS A 38 24.28 -12.17 -14.44
N ALA A 39 24.28 -12.58 -15.71
CA ALA A 39 23.40 -12.03 -16.74
C ALA A 39 21.92 -12.28 -16.41
N GLU A 40 21.55 -13.49 -15.99
CA GLU A 40 20.17 -13.83 -15.59
C GLU A 40 19.71 -13.02 -14.36
N LEU A 41 20.58 -12.78 -13.37
CA LEU A 41 20.26 -11.94 -12.23
C LEU A 41 20.00 -10.49 -12.63
N LEU A 42 20.85 -9.91 -13.49
CA LEU A 42 20.65 -8.56 -14.04
C LEU A 42 19.39 -8.47 -14.89
N PHE A 43 19.10 -9.50 -15.69
CA PHE A 43 17.86 -9.59 -16.46
C PHE A 43 16.64 -9.60 -15.55
N ARG A 44 16.63 -10.39 -14.46
CA ARG A 44 15.53 -10.42 -13.49
C ARG A 44 15.32 -9.09 -12.78
N ASP A 45 16.40 -8.42 -12.38
CA ASP A 45 16.34 -7.08 -11.79
C ASP A 45 15.74 -6.09 -12.79
N GLY A 46 16.26 -6.08 -14.03
CA GLY A 46 15.73 -5.26 -15.13
C GLY A 46 14.25 -5.54 -15.43
N LEU A 47 13.82 -6.81 -15.40
CA LEU A 47 12.43 -7.21 -15.61
C LEU A 47 11.52 -6.77 -14.46
N ALA A 48 11.98 -6.88 -13.22
CA ALA A 48 11.24 -6.38 -12.06
C ALA A 48 11.05 -4.87 -12.14
N MET A 49 12.12 -4.12 -12.44
CA MET A 49 12.06 -2.68 -12.65
C MET A 49 11.17 -2.32 -13.84
N TYR A 50 11.26 -3.02 -14.97
CA TYR A 50 10.41 -2.81 -16.15
C TYR A 50 8.92 -2.93 -15.78
N ASN A 51 8.54 -4.00 -15.07
CA ASN A 51 7.15 -4.24 -14.70
C ASN A 51 6.63 -3.22 -13.68
N VAL A 52 7.40 -2.92 -12.65
CA VAL A 52 6.97 -2.01 -11.58
C VAL A 52 7.06 -0.55 -12.03
N GLU A 53 8.24 -0.11 -12.46
CA GLU A 53 8.46 1.30 -12.77
C GLU A 53 7.83 1.71 -14.09
N LEU A 54 8.05 0.95 -15.16
CA LEU A 54 7.62 1.38 -16.50
C LEU A 54 6.17 0.98 -16.79
N ILE A 55 5.76 -0.24 -16.49
CA ILE A 55 4.40 -0.72 -16.79
C ILE A 55 3.39 -0.24 -15.75
N GLN A 56 3.62 -0.51 -14.46
CA GLN A 56 2.66 -0.16 -13.41
C GLN A 56 2.68 1.33 -13.06
N ASN A 57 3.87 1.91 -12.84
CA ASN A 57 4.01 3.27 -12.34
C ASN A 57 4.13 4.34 -13.45
N ASN A 58 4.28 3.93 -14.72
CA ASN A 58 4.56 4.83 -15.86
C ASN A 58 5.74 5.81 -15.58
N ASN A 59 6.73 5.38 -14.81
CA ASN A 59 7.89 6.18 -14.43
C ASN A 59 8.92 6.22 -15.58
N LEU A 60 8.75 7.21 -16.46
CA LEU A 60 9.62 7.39 -17.64
C LEU A 60 11.08 7.71 -17.27
N GLN A 61 11.33 8.24 -16.08
CA GLN A 61 12.69 8.53 -15.60
C GLN A 61 13.49 7.26 -15.30
N ALA A 62 12.83 6.11 -15.12
CA ALA A 62 13.49 4.83 -14.88
C ALA A 62 14.05 4.17 -16.17
N ILE A 63 13.68 4.67 -17.36
CA ILE A 63 14.06 4.07 -18.66
C ILE A 63 15.58 3.86 -18.79
N PRO A 64 16.46 4.83 -18.46
CA PRO A 64 17.91 4.63 -18.60
C PRO A 64 18.44 3.51 -17.71
N ALA A 65 17.95 3.41 -16.47
CA ALA A 65 18.38 2.39 -15.52
C ALA A 65 17.91 0.99 -15.95
N ILE A 66 16.65 0.85 -16.39
CA ILE A 66 16.10 -0.41 -16.89
C ILE A 66 16.87 -0.86 -18.14
N ARG A 67 17.13 0.07 -19.07
CA ARG A 67 17.93 -0.20 -20.28
C ARG A 67 19.32 -0.72 -19.94
N ALA A 68 20.00 -0.06 -18.99
CA ALA A 68 21.32 -0.46 -18.55
C ALA A 68 21.33 -1.91 -18.04
N ARG A 69 20.33 -2.33 -17.24
CA ARG A 69 20.24 -3.72 -16.77
C ARG A 69 20.20 -4.76 -17.89
N PHE A 70 19.40 -4.53 -18.92
CA PHE A 70 19.34 -5.46 -20.06
C PHE A 70 20.60 -5.40 -20.93
N GLN A 71 21.23 -4.24 -21.07
CA GLN A 71 22.50 -4.10 -21.78
C GLN A 71 23.66 -4.77 -21.05
N ASP A 72 23.72 -4.64 -19.72
CA ASP A 72 24.71 -5.29 -18.87
C ASP A 72 24.54 -6.82 -18.94
N ALA A 73 23.30 -7.31 -18.93
CA ALA A 73 23.01 -8.73 -19.12
C ALA A 73 23.54 -9.25 -20.47
N LEU A 74 23.31 -8.52 -21.57
CA LEU A 74 23.83 -8.85 -22.89
C LEU A 74 25.36 -8.70 -23.02
N THR A 75 25.97 -7.86 -22.18
CA THR A 75 27.43 -7.70 -22.16
C THR A 75 28.10 -8.92 -21.52
N LEU A 76 27.47 -9.50 -20.50
CA LEU A 76 27.94 -10.72 -19.83
C LEU A 76 27.61 -11.98 -20.61
N ASP A 77 26.41 -12.05 -21.20
CA ASP A 77 25.95 -13.14 -22.06
C ASP A 77 25.29 -12.56 -23.34
N PRO A 78 26.06 -12.40 -24.42
CA PRO A 78 25.53 -11.93 -25.70
C PRO A 78 24.43 -12.81 -26.30
N GLY A 79 24.36 -14.08 -25.88
CA GLY A 79 23.34 -15.05 -26.30
C GLY A 79 22.11 -15.08 -25.39
N HIS A 80 22.00 -14.18 -24.41
CA HIS A 80 20.95 -14.22 -23.40
C HIS A 80 19.56 -14.27 -24.05
N PRO A 81 18.73 -15.28 -23.74
CA PRO A 81 17.58 -15.66 -24.58
C PRO A 81 16.50 -14.58 -24.70
N ARG A 82 16.43 -13.64 -23.75
CA ARG A 82 15.34 -12.65 -23.66
C ARG A 82 15.78 -11.21 -23.51
N ALA A 83 17.04 -10.92 -23.22
CA ALA A 83 17.45 -9.55 -22.86
C ALA A 83 17.35 -8.60 -24.06
N GLY A 84 17.73 -9.07 -25.26
CA GLY A 84 17.56 -8.34 -26.51
C GLY A 84 16.09 -8.07 -26.85
N GLN A 85 15.23 -9.08 -26.67
CA GLN A 85 13.78 -8.93 -26.88
C GLN A 85 13.20 -7.83 -26.00
N TYR A 86 13.54 -7.79 -24.70
CA TYR A 86 13.02 -6.74 -23.80
C TYR A 86 13.57 -5.34 -24.12
N LEU A 87 14.79 -5.22 -24.66
CA LEU A 87 15.28 -3.93 -25.16
C LEU A 87 14.46 -3.43 -26.35
N GLU A 88 14.08 -4.32 -27.27
CA GLU A 88 13.24 -4.00 -28.42
C GLU A 88 11.80 -3.66 -28.00
N GLU A 89 11.21 -4.47 -27.12
CA GLU A 89 9.87 -4.24 -26.56
C GLU A 89 9.81 -2.90 -25.81
N MET A 90 10.83 -2.60 -24.99
CA MET A 90 10.94 -1.32 -24.30
C MET A 90 11.10 -0.17 -25.29
N THR A 91 11.91 -0.32 -26.34
CA THR A 91 12.06 0.72 -27.38
C THR A 91 10.73 1.00 -28.07
N THR A 92 10.00 -0.05 -28.45
CA THR A 92 8.67 0.05 -29.07
C THR A 92 7.66 0.71 -28.13
N LEU A 93 7.64 0.32 -26.86
CA LEU A 93 6.78 0.90 -25.84
C LEU A 93 7.06 2.39 -25.63
N VAL A 94 8.33 2.76 -25.49
CA VAL A 94 8.78 4.14 -25.28
C VAL A 94 8.42 5.00 -26.49
N GLN A 95 8.65 4.51 -27.71
CA GLN A 95 8.25 5.20 -28.94
C GLN A 95 6.73 5.40 -29.00
N ARG A 96 5.94 4.36 -28.75
CA ARG A 96 4.47 4.45 -28.73
C ARG A 96 3.97 5.47 -27.70
N ARG A 97 4.56 5.51 -26.50
CA ARG A 97 4.23 6.48 -25.46
C ARG A 97 4.58 7.90 -25.90
N PHE A 98 5.78 8.09 -26.45
CA PHE A 98 6.22 9.38 -26.98
C PHE A 98 5.25 9.90 -28.05
N ASP A 99 4.92 9.07 -29.04
CA ASP A 99 3.99 9.43 -30.12
C ASP A 99 2.58 9.73 -29.58
N GLY A 100 2.12 8.95 -28.60
CA GLY A 100 0.85 9.17 -27.92
C GLY A 100 0.79 10.53 -27.20
N TYR A 101 1.81 10.86 -26.40
CA TYR A 101 1.89 12.15 -25.70
C TYR A 101 2.00 13.33 -26.69
N LEU A 102 2.80 13.17 -27.74
CA LEU A 102 2.97 14.21 -28.75
C LEU A 102 1.66 14.49 -29.49
N LYS A 103 0.95 13.44 -29.91
CA LYS A 103 -0.36 13.55 -30.54
C LYS A 103 -1.38 14.21 -29.63
N ALA A 104 -1.49 13.75 -28.37
CA ALA A 104 -2.41 14.34 -27.40
C ALA A 104 -2.14 15.84 -27.17
N ALA A 105 -0.87 16.23 -27.10
CA ALA A 105 -0.50 17.64 -26.98
C ALA A 105 -0.88 18.44 -28.25
N GLN A 106 -0.65 17.90 -29.44
CA GLN A 106 -1.04 18.54 -30.70
C GLN A 106 -2.55 18.71 -30.82
N ASP A 107 -3.32 17.67 -30.51
CA ASP A 107 -4.79 17.68 -30.55
C ASP A 107 -5.36 18.72 -29.59
N LEU A 108 -4.81 18.83 -28.37
CA LEU A 108 -5.20 19.86 -27.41
C LEU A 108 -4.82 21.27 -27.88
N LYS A 109 -3.62 21.45 -28.43
CA LYS A 109 -3.15 22.75 -28.95
C LYS A 109 -4.01 23.24 -30.12
N ALA A 110 -4.51 22.33 -30.96
CA ALA A 110 -5.35 22.66 -32.11
C ALA A 110 -6.76 23.13 -31.74
N LYS A 111 -7.22 22.92 -30.49
CA LYS A 111 -8.53 23.42 -30.05
C LYS A 111 -8.56 24.94 -29.98
N GLU A 112 -9.65 25.54 -30.47
CA GLU A 112 -9.88 26.99 -30.40
C GLU A 112 -10.06 27.49 -28.96
N THR A 113 -10.81 26.73 -28.15
CA THR A 113 -11.05 27.01 -26.72
C THR A 113 -10.62 25.82 -25.88
N ARG A 114 -9.95 26.07 -24.75
CA ARG A 114 -9.55 25.05 -23.77
C ARG A 114 -10.02 25.44 -22.38
N THR A 115 -10.39 24.44 -21.60
CA THR A 115 -10.56 24.55 -20.15
C THR A 115 -9.20 24.52 -19.45
N SER A 116 -9.12 25.02 -18.21
CA SER A 116 -7.87 24.93 -17.42
C SER A 116 -7.39 23.48 -17.23
N ALA A 117 -8.31 22.51 -17.17
CA ALA A 117 -7.95 21.09 -17.09
C ALA A 117 -7.34 20.57 -18.40
N GLU A 118 -7.74 21.11 -19.54
CA GLU A 118 -7.14 20.81 -20.85
C GLU A 118 -5.78 21.49 -21.02
N ASP A 119 -5.63 22.74 -20.56
CA ASP A 119 -4.35 23.44 -20.56
C ASP A 119 -3.32 22.72 -19.68
N TYR A 120 -3.72 22.22 -18.50
CA TYR A 120 -2.86 21.36 -17.71
C TYR A 120 -2.44 20.09 -18.45
N ARG A 121 -3.41 19.37 -19.05
CA ARG A 121 -3.14 18.15 -19.82
C ARG A 121 -2.22 18.42 -21.00
N LEU A 122 -2.36 19.55 -21.67
CA LEU A 122 -1.47 19.97 -22.76
C LEU A 122 -0.03 20.07 -22.26
N VAL A 123 0.20 20.84 -21.20
CA VAL A 123 1.53 21.05 -20.62
C VAL A 123 2.12 19.74 -20.08
N LEU A 124 1.29 18.91 -19.44
CA LEU A 124 1.70 17.60 -18.93
C LEU A 124 2.16 16.67 -20.06
N ASN A 125 1.39 16.55 -21.14
CA ASN A 125 1.76 15.70 -22.28
C ASN A 125 3.06 16.18 -22.95
N ILE A 126 3.26 17.50 -23.08
CA ILE A 126 4.52 18.06 -23.59
C ILE A 126 5.69 17.67 -22.67
N LYS A 127 5.50 17.75 -21.35
CA LYS A 127 6.53 17.38 -20.38
C LYS A 127 6.85 15.88 -20.42
N LEU A 128 5.84 15.01 -20.52
CA LEU A 128 6.03 13.57 -20.64
C LEU A 128 6.75 13.18 -21.94
N ALA A 129 6.42 13.84 -23.06
CA ALA A 129 7.15 13.67 -24.31
C ALA A 129 8.61 14.16 -24.19
N ALA A 130 8.83 15.31 -23.52
CA ALA A 130 10.17 15.83 -23.28
C ALA A 130 11.02 14.94 -22.36
N ASP A 131 10.40 14.23 -21.42
CA ASP A 131 11.08 13.26 -20.55
C ASP A 131 11.59 12.03 -21.30
N ILE A 132 10.99 11.72 -22.45
CA ILE A 132 11.47 10.66 -23.35
C ILE A 132 12.51 11.22 -24.33
N ASN A 133 12.19 12.32 -25.02
CA ASN A 133 13.07 12.94 -26.01
C ASN A 133 12.88 14.47 -26.07
N ALA A 134 13.60 15.20 -25.21
CA ALA A 134 13.54 16.65 -25.11
C ALA A 134 13.98 17.41 -26.38
N PHE A 135 14.83 16.79 -27.21
CA PHE A 135 15.42 17.45 -28.38
C PHE A 135 14.63 17.21 -29.68
N HIS A 136 13.53 16.46 -29.62
CA HIS A 136 12.68 16.26 -30.79
C HIS A 136 12.10 17.61 -31.26
N PRO A 137 12.16 17.96 -32.57
CA PRO A 137 11.75 19.28 -33.05
C PRO A 137 10.32 19.67 -32.66
N ALA A 138 9.38 18.72 -32.71
CA ALA A 138 8.00 18.97 -32.32
C ALA A 138 7.84 19.27 -30.82
N VAL A 139 8.65 18.64 -29.95
CA VAL A 139 8.64 18.91 -28.50
C VAL A 139 9.16 20.31 -28.24
N ILE A 140 10.23 20.73 -28.92
CA ILE A 140 10.79 22.08 -28.81
C ILE A 140 9.75 23.12 -29.25
N ILE A 141 9.13 22.94 -30.41
CA ILE A 141 8.10 23.85 -30.95
C ILE A 141 6.90 23.96 -30.01
N LEU A 142 6.42 22.84 -29.49
CA LEU A 142 5.31 22.82 -28.53
C LEU A 142 5.71 23.53 -27.24
N SER A 143 6.86 23.19 -26.66
CA SER A 143 7.35 23.77 -25.40
C SER A 143 7.51 25.29 -25.47
N LEU A 144 8.09 25.80 -26.56
CA LEU A 144 8.24 27.23 -26.78
C LEU A 144 6.87 27.90 -26.99
N GLY A 145 6.01 27.29 -27.79
CA GLY A 145 4.69 27.83 -28.13
C GLY A 145 3.65 27.77 -26.99
N THR A 146 3.90 27.04 -25.92
CA THR A 146 2.98 26.92 -24.76
C THR A 146 3.62 27.43 -23.46
N GLY A 147 4.68 28.24 -23.55
CA GLY A 147 5.42 28.73 -22.38
C GLY A 147 4.55 29.49 -21.38
N ASP A 148 3.66 30.35 -21.87
CA ASP A 148 2.78 31.15 -21.00
C ASP A 148 1.66 30.32 -20.37
N ILE A 149 1.11 29.34 -21.12
CA ILE A 149 0.15 28.35 -20.58
C ILE A 149 0.80 27.57 -19.43
N ARG A 150 2.06 27.13 -19.60
CA ARG A 150 2.80 26.45 -18.52
C ARG A 150 2.96 27.35 -17.29
N LYS A 151 3.33 28.63 -17.46
CA LYS A 151 3.47 29.57 -16.34
C LYS A 151 2.14 29.77 -15.60
N GLU A 152 1.05 29.94 -16.33
CA GLU A 152 -0.29 30.09 -15.75
C GLU A 152 -0.72 28.85 -14.95
N GLN A 153 -0.53 27.66 -15.53
CA GLN A 153 -0.85 26.40 -14.85
C GLN A 153 0.02 26.14 -13.60
N ILE A 154 1.26 26.64 -13.58
CA ILE A 154 2.11 26.66 -12.37
C ILE A 154 1.54 27.61 -11.33
N ILE A 155 1.26 28.87 -11.69
CA ILE A 155 0.74 29.90 -10.77
C ILE A 155 -0.59 29.47 -10.14
N LEU A 156 -1.49 28.87 -10.93
CA LEU A 156 -2.79 28.38 -10.46
C LEU A 156 -2.63 27.32 -9.36
N ARG A 157 -1.70 26.38 -9.54
CA ARG A 157 -1.43 25.32 -8.56
C ARG A 157 -0.68 25.81 -7.35
N GLU A 158 0.28 26.72 -7.52
CA GLU A 158 0.96 27.38 -6.40
C GLU A 158 -0.04 28.14 -5.52
N THR A 159 -0.95 28.91 -6.14
CA THR A 159 -2.01 29.62 -5.42
C THR A 159 -2.88 28.63 -4.65
N ARG A 160 -3.31 27.55 -5.31
CA ARG A 160 -4.14 26.53 -4.66
C ARG A 160 -3.45 25.85 -3.48
N ILE A 161 -2.15 25.56 -3.58
CA ILE A 161 -1.35 25.03 -2.46
C ILE A 161 -1.35 26.02 -1.29
N ARG A 162 -1.11 27.32 -1.56
CA ARG A 162 -1.09 28.37 -0.53
C ARG A 162 -2.44 28.57 0.15
N GLU A 163 -3.55 28.38 -0.58
CA GLU A 163 -4.91 28.41 0.00
C GLU A 163 -5.20 27.21 0.91
N LEU A 164 -4.78 26.01 0.49
CA LEU A 164 -5.08 24.77 1.21
C LEU A 164 -4.17 24.57 2.44
N GLN A 165 -2.90 24.96 2.34
CA GLN A 165 -1.88 24.63 3.32
C GLN A 165 -2.20 25.11 4.76
N PRO A 166 -2.65 26.36 5.00
CA PRO A 166 -2.94 26.83 6.36
C PRO A 166 -4.00 26.00 7.08
N ALA A 167 -5.06 25.58 6.37
CA ALA A 167 -6.12 24.75 6.95
C ALA A 167 -5.61 23.36 7.33
N VAL A 168 -4.72 22.77 6.52
CA VAL A 168 -4.09 21.48 6.82
C VAL A 168 -3.18 21.57 8.04
N LEU A 169 -2.35 22.62 8.12
CA LEU A 169 -1.42 22.83 9.24
C LEU A 169 -2.13 23.21 10.55
N ALA A 170 -3.32 23.81 10.49
CA ALA A 170 -4.12 24.12 11.67
C ALA A 170 -4.93 22.93 12.20
N GLU A 171 -5.22 21.93 11.36
CA GLU A 171 -6.02 20.78 11.77
C GLU A 171 -5.20 19.82 12.63
N THR A 172 -5.71 19.57 13.83
CA THR A 172 -5.15 18.62 14.79
C THR A 172 -6.02 17.37 14.87
N ASN A 173 -7.27 17.36 14.42
CA ASN A 173 -8.06 16.14 14.40
C ASN A 173 -7.65 15.25 13.22
N ARG A 174 -7.14 14.05 13.54
CA ARG A 174 -6.57 13.10 12.57
C ARG A 174 -7.61 12.63 11.55
N GLN A 175 -8.84 12.37 11.99
CA GLN A 175 -9.91 11.91 11.11
C GLN A 175 -10.30 12.99 10.10
N ARG A 176 -10.30 14.26 10.52
CA ARG A 176 -10.61 15.39 9.65
C ARG A 176 -9.43 15.79 8.75
N LEU A 177 -8.20 15.46 9.14
CA LEU A 177 -6.98 15.81 8.40
C LEU A 177 -6.80 15.01 7.10
N VAL A 178 -7.26 13.74 7.05
CA VAL A 178 -7.00 12.83 5.92
C VAL A 178 -7.43 13.42 4.58
N ARG A 179 -8.64 13.96 4.47
CA ARG A 179 -9.18 14.45 3.20
C ARG A 179 -8.49 15.75 2.72
N PRO A 180 -8.31 16.79 3.55
CA PRO A 180 -7.51 17.96 3.19
C PRO A 180 -6.08 17.60 2.77
N LEU A 181 -5.44 16.67 3.49
CA LEU A 181 -4.08 16.23 3.20
C LEU A 181 -3.98 15.50 1.84
N ALA A 182 -4.91 14.61 1.54
CA ALA A 182 -5.02 13.97 0.22
C ALA A 182 -5.23 15.01 -0.89
N THR A 183 -6.05 16.03 -0.63
CA THR A 183 -6.35 17.09 -1.60
C THR A 183 -5.11 17.92 -1.92
N ILE A 184 -4.39 18.42 -0.91
CA ILE A 184 -3.17 19.21 -1.13
C ILE A 184 -2.05 18.37 -1.77
N ASN A 185 -1.92 17.09 -1.40
CA ASN A 185 -0.96 16.17 -2.01
C ASN A 185 -1.24 15.91 -3.49
N GLY A 186 -2.52 15.87 -3.89
CA GLY A 186 -2.91 15.83 -5.31
C GLY A 186 -2.40 17.04 -6.08
N VAL A 187 -2.61 18.25 -5.56
CA VAL A 187 -2.13 19.49 -6.21
C VAL A 187 -0.60 19.55 -6.24
N LEU A 188 0.07 19.14 -5.17
CA LEU A 188 1.54 19.04 -5.11
C LEU A 188 2.06 18.06 -6.17
N ALA A 189 1.41 16.91 -6.36
CA ALA A 189 1.77 15.94 -7.37
C ALA A 189 1.57 16.49 -8.78
N GLU A 190 0.45 17.16 -9.05
CA GLU A 190 0.19 17.79 -10.34
C GLU A 190 1.26 18.84 -10.70
N LEU A 191 1.63 19.68 -9.73
CA LEU A 191 2.66 20.71 -9.93
C LEU A 191 4.06 20.09 -10.10
N THR A 192 4.38 19.05 -9.33
CA THR A 192 5.64 18.29 -9.48
C THR A 192 5.76 17.71 -10.89
N ALA A 193 4.65 17.22 -11.46
CA ALA A 193 4.66 16.60 -12.78
C ALA A 193 5.07 17.57 -13.91
N ILE A 194 4.71 18.85 -13.80
CA ILE A 194 5.01 19.88 -14.81
C ILE A 194 6.21 20.78 -14.44
N ASP A 195 6.57 20.84 -13.17
CA ASP A 195 7.69 21.60 -12.63
C ASP A 195 8.38 20.89 -11.45
N PRO A 196 9.21 19.86 -11.71
CA PRO A 196 9.78 18.99 -10.65
C PRO A 196 10.69 19.71 -9.64
N ARG A 197 11.21 20.89 -10.00
CA ARG A 197 12.11 21.70 -9.16
C ARG A 197 11.40 22.89 -8.51
N ASN A 198 10.06 22.89 -8.51
CA ASN A 198 9.28 23.98 -7.97
C ASN A 198 9.54 24.16 -6.46
N ARG A 199 9.90 25.39 -6.07
CA ARG A 199 10.22 25.71 -4.67
C ARG A 199 9.00 25.59 -3.75
N VAL A 200 7.83 26.03 -4.19
CA VAL A 200 6.59 25.97 -3.38
C VAL A 200 6.28 24.52 -3.04
N VAL A 201 6.38 23.59 -4.00
CA VAL A 201 6.18 22.17 -3.75
C VAL A 201 7.10 21.64 -2.64
N ARG A 202 8.40 21.91 -2.75
CA ARG A 202 9.39 21.44 -1.78
C ARG A 202 9.13 22.02 -0.38
N ASP A 203 8.92 23.32 -0.30
CA ASP A 203 8.74 24.03 0.98
C ASP A 203 7.42 23.59 1.65
N SER A 204 6.35 23.39 0.87
CA SER A 204 5.07 22.86 1.35
C SER A 204 5.17 21.39 1.78
N ARG A 205 5.84 20.52 1.01
CA ARG A 205 6.08 19.11 1.42
C ARG A 205 6.81 19.05 2.76
N HIS A 206 7.91 19.77 2.89
CA HIS A 206 8.67 19.82 4.14
C HIS A 206 7.80 20.23 5.35
N SER A 207 6.94 21.24 5.17
CA SER A 207 6.05 21.72 6.23
C SER A 207 4.98 20.68 6.60
N LEU A 208 4.36 20.05 5.59
CA LEU A 208 3.32 19.02 5.79
C LEU A 208 3.90 17.75 6.42
N ASP A 209 5.08 17.33 5.97
CA ASP A 209 5.81 16.18 6.51
C ASP A 209 6.15 16.42 7.98
N GLY A 210 6.65 17.62 8.31
CA GLY A 210 6.93 18.02 9.70
C GLY A 210 5.67 18.00 10.59
N HIS A 211 4.55 18.54 10.09
CA HIS A 211 3.27 18.53 10.82
C HIS A 211 2.79 17.11 11.11
N VAL A 212 2.72 16.26 10.08
CA VAL A 212 2.27 14.87 10.24
C VAL A 212 3.22 14.05 11.08
N ALA A 213 4.55 14.23 10.94
CA ALA A 213 5.51 13.60 11.81
C ALA A 213 5.28 13.96 13.29
N GLY A 214 4.94 15.22 13.58
CA GLY A 214 4.56 15.66 14.92
C GLY A 214 3.30 14.99 15.45
N LEU A 215 2.23 14.91 14.64
CA LEU A 215 0.98 14.26 15.02
C LEU A 215 1.16 12.76 15.27
N VAL A 216 1.88 12.09 14.38
CA VAL A 216 2.17 10.65 14.46
C VAL A 216 3.07 10.34 15.66
N SER A 217 4.05 11.20 15.96
CA SER A 217 4.89 11.04 17.16
C SER A 217 4.07 11.12 18.45
N ALA A 218 3.10 12.03 18.52
CA ALA A 218 2.18 12.12 19.66
C ALA A 218 1.28 10.88 19.80
N ASP A 219 0.79 10.35 18.67
CA ASP A 219 -0.01 9.12 18.65
C ASP A 219 0.84 7.91 19.07
N ILE A 220 2.09 7.82 18.60
CA ILE A 220 3.05 6.79 19.02
C ILE A 220 3.28 6.82 20.54
N ALA A 221 3.54 8.00 21.11
CA ALA A 221 3.73 8.14 22.56
C ALA A 221 2.47 7.73 23.34
N SER A 222 1.29 8.16 22.87
CA SER A 222 0.01 7.80 23.48
C SER A 222 -0.28 6.31 23.43
N ALA A 223 0.05 5.65 22.32
CA ALA A 223 -0.06 4.20 22.16
C ALA A 223 0.89 3.46 23.09
N GLN A 224 2.12 3.93 23.27
CA GLN A 224 3.08 3.35 24.22
C GLN A 224 2.54 3.38 25.65
N THR A 225 2.05 4.54 26.11
CA THR A 225 1.42 4.67 27.44
C THR A 225 0.21 3.74 27.59
N ALA A 226 -0.60 3.58 26.54
CA ALA A 226 -1.74 2.67 26.56
C ALA A 226 -1.31 1.19 26.62
N ILE A 227 -0.23 0.79 25.94
CA ILE A 227 0.34 -0.57 26.02
C ILE A 227 0.82 -0.86 27.45
N GLU A 228 1.57 0.06 28.05
CA GLU A 228 2.09 -0.08 29.42
C GLU A 228 0.97 -0.17 30.46
N ALA A 229 -0.11 0.61 30.26
CA ALA A 229 -1.32 0.56 31.07
C ALA A 229 -2.22 -0.66 30.76
N LYS A 230 -1.79 -1.60 29.91
CA LYS A 230 -2.56 -2.76 29.42
C LYS A 230 -3.91 -2.39 28.77
N ARG A 231 -4.07 -1.15 28.30
CA ARG A 231 -5.23 -0.68 27.53
C ARG A 231 -5.04 -0.98 26.05
N PHE A 232 -4.96 -2.27 25.72
CA PHE A 232 -4.53 -2.72 24.40
C PHE A 232 -5.45 -2.30 23.25
N ALA A 233 -6.77 -2.26 23.49
CA ALA A 233 -7.73 -1.81 22.47
C ALA A 233 -7.55 -0.32 22.15
N ASP A 234 -7.30 0.51 23.16
CA ASP A 234 -7.01 1.94 22.96
C ASP A 234 -5.72 2.12 22.16
N ALA A 235 -4.67 1.38 22.53
CA ALA A 235 -3.39 1.40 21.82
C ALA A 235 -3.53 0.98 20.34
N GLU A 236 -4.31 -0.08 20.07
CA GLU A 236 -4.59 -0.53 18.70
C GLU A 236 -5.30 0.56 17.90
N ALA A 237 -6.34 1.18 18.47
CA ALA A 237 -7.09 2.25 17.80
C ALA A 237 -6.19 3.46 17.47
N ILE A 238 -5.31 3.86 18.40
CA ILE A 238 -4.36 4.96 18.20
C ILE A 238 -3.36 4.63 17.08
N LEU A 239 -2.76 3.43 17.10
CA LEU A 239 -1.78 3.03 16.08
C LEU A 239 -2.40 2.91 14.68
N LEU A 240 -3.64 2.42 14.58
CA LEU A 240 -4.35 2.38 13.30
C LEU A 240 -4.71 3.79 12.78
N ALA A 241 -5.01 4.73 13.67
CA ALA A 241 -5.23 6.12 13.28
C ALA A 241 -3.93 6.80 12.79
N ALA A 242 -2.82 6.55 13.48
CA ALA A 242 -1.49 7.02 13.08
C ALA A 242 -1.10 6.46 11.70
N GLU A 243 -1.29 5.17 11.47
CA GLU A 243 -1.00 4.51 10.19
C GLU A 243 -1.79 5.13 9.02
N ARG A 244 -3.09 5.40 9.20
CA ARG A 244 -3.92 6.08 8.19
C ARG A 244 -3.43 7.51 7.91
N THR A 245 -2.97 8.22 8.94
CA THR A 245 -2.46 9.58 8.80
C THR A 245 -1.16 9.59 7.98
N VAL A 246 -0.25 8.64 8.24
CA VAL A 246 0.97 8.45 7.43
C VAL A 246 0.62 8.06 5.99
N ALA A 247 -0.31 7.11 5.81
CA ALA A 247 -0.71 6.60 4.50
C ALA A 247 -1.30 7.68 3.57
N ALA A 248 -1.82 8.78 4.13
CA ALA A 248 -2.33 9.92 3.38
C ALA A 248 -1.20 10.79 2.77
N ILE A 249 0.04 10.66 3.25
CA ILE A 249 1.23 11.34 2.70
C ILE A 249 2.05 10.40 1.83
N THR A 250 2.38 9.24 2.37
CA THR A 250 3.30 8.30 1.75
C THR A 250 2.70 6.91 1.71
N ARG A 251 2.99 6.18 0.63
CA ARG A 251 2.66 4.76 0.53
C ARG A 251 3.66 3.87 1.27
N GLU A 252 4.76 4.44 1.75
CA GLU A 252 5.78 3.72 2.49
C GLU A 252 5.27 3.38 3.90
N ARG A 253 5.60 2.16 4.34
CA ARG A 253 5.28 1.70 5.68
C ARG A 253 6.14 2.43 6.71
N ASN A 254 5.52 2.85 7.81
CA ASN A 254 6.24 3.41 8.94
C ASN A 254 6.74 2.28 9.87
N GLN A 255 8.04 2.02 9.85
CA GLN A 255 8.65 0.94 10.64
C GLN A 255 8.41 1.09 12.15
N THR A 256 8.39 2.32 12.67
CA THR A 256 8.12 2.57 14.10
C THR A 256 6.70 2.17 14.50
N ILE A 257 5.71 2.45 13.65
CA ILE A 257 4.32 2.01 13.86
C ILE A 257 4.25 0.47 13.80
N ASP A 258 4.92 -0.15 12.82
CA ASP A 258 4.96 -1.60 12.67
C ASP A 258 5.59 -2.29 13.90
N ASP A 259 6.72 -1.78 14.39
CA ASP A 259 7.38 -2.26 15.61
C ASP A 259 6.45 -2.17 16.82
N LEU A 260 5.72 -1.06 16.95
CA LEU A 260 4.77 -0.86 18.05
C LEU A 260 3.56 -1.80 17.96
N LYS A 261 2.98 -1.97 16.77
CA LYS A 261 1.88 -2.91 16.54
C LYS A 261 2.32 -4.33 16.86
N TYR A 262 3.53 -4.74 16.46
CA TYR A 262 4.09 -6.05 16.82
C TYR A 262 4.16 -6.21 18.34
N ARG A 263 4.79 -5.27 19.07
CA ARG A 263 4.91 -5.34 20.54
C ARG A 263 3.54 -5.37 21.22
N LEU A 264 2.62 -4.52 20.78
CA LEU A 264 1.23 -4.49 21.26
C LEU A 264 0.58 -5.87 21.12
N TYR A 265 0.66 -6.48 19.94
CA TYR A 265 0.00 -7.74 19.66
C TYR A 265 0.60 -8.92 20.40
N ILE A 266 1.93 -8.95 20.59
CA ILE A 266 2.58 -9.95 21.45
C ILE A 266 2.16 -9.78 22.91
N ALA A 267 2.17 -8.55 23.44
CA ALA A 267 1.75 -8.29 24.82
C ALA A 267 0.28 -8.67 25.06
N TRP A 268 -0.59 -8.28 24.13
CA TRP A 268 -2.02 -8.58 24.20
C TRP A 268 -2.29 -10.09 24.08
N ALA A 269 -1.60 -10.79 23.19
CA ALA A 269 -1.73 -12.24 23.05
C ALA A 269 -1.29 -12.98 24.33
N ASN A 270 -0.20 -12.55 24.97
CA ASN A 270 0.24 -13.13 26.26
C ASN A 270 -0.78 -12.87 27.39
N GLU A 271 -1.31 -11.65 27.51
CA GLU A 271 -2.33 -11.35 28.53
C GLU A 271 -3.61 -12.16 28.28
N ALA A 272 -4.04 -12.25 27.02
CA ALA A 272 -5.19 -13.06 26.63
C ALA A 272 -4.97 -14.54 26.92
N LEU A 273 -3.77 -15.08 26.70
CA LEU A 273 -3.41 -16.45 27.06
C LEU A 273 -3.51 -16.69 28.57
N THR A 274 -2.95 -15.80 29.38
CA THR A 274 -3.02 -15.86 30.85
C THR A 274 -4.46 -15.81 31.34
N ALA A 275 -5.29 -14.97 30.71
CA ALA A 275 -6.72 -14.87 30.98
C ALA A 275 -7.55 -16.00 30.35
N ARG A 276 -6.92 -17.04 29.76
CA ARG A 276 -7.57 -18.17 29.05
C ARG A 276 -8.49 -17.76 27.89
N ARG A 277 -8.33 -16.55 27.35
CA ARG A 277 -9.03 -16.05 26.16
C ARG A 277 -8.32 -16.50 24.89
N TYR A 278 -8.27 -17.81 24.66
CA TYR A 278 -7.41 -18.41 23.61
C TYR A 278 -7.71 -17.94 22.18
N GLN A 279 -8.98 -17.63 21.87
CA GLN A 279 -9.37 -17.10 20.55
C GLN A 279 -8.76 -15.71 20.31
N LEU A 280 -8.91 -14.80 21.28
CA LEU A 280 -8.29 -13.48 21.23
C LEU A 280 -6.76 -13.59 21.18
N ALA A 281 -6.16 -14.48 21.98
CA ALA A 281 -4.73 -14.71 21.96
C ALA A 281 -4.24 -15.18 20.57
N THR A 282 -5.00 -16.08 19.94
CA THR A 282 -4.71 -16.60 18.59
C THR A 282 -4.86 -15.51 17.53
N GLU A 283 -5.91 -14.69 17.60
CA GLU A 283 -6.09 -13.54 16.70
C GLU A 283 -4.89 -12.60 16.79
N LYS A 284 -4.53 -12.16 18.00
CA LYS A 284 -3.47 -11.17 18.18
C LYS A 284 -2.09 -11.72 17.83
N VAL A 285 -1.77 -12.99 18.14
CA VAL A 285 -0.47 -13.56 17.71
C VAL A 285 -0.38 -13.71 16.18
N ASN A 286 -1.48 -13.99 15.49
CA ASN A 286 -1.49 -14.02 14.02
C ASN A 286 -1.29 -12.62 13.43
N LEU A 287 -1.88 -11.58 14.03
CA LEU A 287 -1.61 -10.19 13.63
C LEU A 287 -0.13 -9.82 13.83
N ALA A 288 0.50 -10.25 14.93
CA ALA A 288 1.94 -10.07 15.13
C ALA A 288 2.77 -10.78 14.05
N LEU A 289 2.43 -12.03 13.72
CA LEU A 289 3.11 -12.82 12.68
C LEU A 289 2.96 -12.23 11.27
N ALA A 290 1.83 -11.57 10.98
CA ALA A 290 1.61 -10.86 9.73
C ALA A 290 2.52 -9.63 9.59
N ILE A 291 2.92 -9.02 10.71
CA ILE A 291 3.90 -7.92 10.72
C ILE A 291 5.32 -8.49 10.62
N ARG A 292 5.67 -9.48 11.45
CA ARG A 292 6.99 -10.08 11.50
C ARG A 292 6.94 -11.54 11.92
N GLN A 293 7.52 -12.43 11.10
CA GLN A 293 7.64 -13.84 11.41
C GLN A 293 8.83 -14.11 12.33
N THR A 294 8.63 -14.00 13.65
CA THR A 294 9.68 -14.28 14.66
C THR A 294 9.48 -15.65 15.32
N THR A 295 10.57 -16.24 15.81
CA THR A 295 10.52 -17.46 16.62
C THR A 295 9.69 -17.26 17.90
N GLU A 296 9.77 -16.08 18.52
CA GLU A 296 8.96 -15.69 19.68
C GLU A 296 7.46 -15.82 19.39
N ALA A 297 6.99 -15.19 18.31
CA ALA A 297 5.58 -15.19 17.93
C ALA A 297 5.10 -16.61 17.55
N GLN A 298 5.93 -17.39 16.88
CA GLN A 298 5.61 -18.80 16.57
C GLN A 298 5.52 -19.66 17.83
N ASN A 299 6.45 -19.50 18.77
CA ASN A 299 6.41 -20.20 20.05
C ASN A 299 5.17 -19.82 20.87
N LEU A 300 4.80 -18.53 20.88
CA LEU A 300 3.57 -18.08 21.53
C LEU A 300 2.33 -18.71 20.89
N LYS A 301 2.26 -18.75 19.55
CA LYS A 301 1.18 -19.41 18.81
C LYS A 301 1.05 -20.89 19.20
N ASN A 302 2.17 -21.61 19.28
CA ASN A 302 2.18 -23.02 19.68
C ASN A 302 1.71 -23.20 21.13
N ARG A 303 2.17 -22.35 22.06
CA ARG A 303 1.71 -22.36 23.45
C ARG A 303 0.21 -22.11 23.57
N ILE A 304 -0.33 -21.16 22.80
CA ILE A 304 -1.76 -20.87 22.75
C ILE A 304 -2.53 -22.10 22.23
N ALA A 305 -2.05 -22.74 21.17
CA ALA A 305 -2.68 -23.94 20.61
C ALA A 305 -2.69 -25.12 21.59
N GLN A 306 -1.57 -25.36 22.29
CA GLN A 306 -1.47 -26.40 23.32
C GLN A 306 -2.42 -26.14 24.49
N ALA A 307 -2.44 -24.91 25.00
CA ALA A 307 -3.35 -24.53 26.09
C ALA A 307 -4.82 -24.56 25.67
N ALA A 308 -5.13 -24.26 24.40
CA ALA A 308 -6.47 -24.38 23.85
C ALA A 308 -6.91 -25.83 23.63
N ALA A 309 -5.98 -26.78 23.50
CA ALA A 309 -6.27 -28.21 23.33
C ALA A 309 -6.72 -28.88 24.63
N THR A 310 -6.27 -28.37 25.78
CA THR A 310 -6.69 -28.82 27.12
C THR A 310 -7.89 -28.04 27.67
N ARG A 311 -8.48 -27.17 26.85
CA ARG A 311 -9.57 -26.26 27.22
C ARG A 311 -10.88 -27.02 27.46
N ASP A 312 -11.54 -26.69 28.56
CA ASP A 312 -12.93 -27.07 28.80
C ASP A 312 -13.86 -25.99 28.23
N TYR A 313 -14.32 -26.20 27.00
CA TYR A 313 -15.20 -25.25 26.30
C TYR A 313 -16.54 -25.08 27.01
N ASP A 314 -17.01 -26.09 27.76
CA ASP A 314 -18.27 -26.02 28.48
C ASP A 314 -18.16 -25.15 29.72
N ALA A 315 -17.03 -25.18 30.42
CA ALA A 315 -16.75 -24.28 31.55
C ALA A 315 -16.68 -22.80 31.12
N GLU A 316 -16.25 -22.53 29.88
CA GLU A 316 -16.01 -21.18 29.36
C GLU A 316 -17.18 -20.62 28.51
N ILE A 317 -18.34 -21.28 28.51
CA ILE A 317 -19.48 -20.88 27.69
C ILE A 317 -19.89 -19.41 27.91
N ASN A 318 -19.81 -18.91 29.14
CA ASN A 318 -20.20 -17.53 29.46
C ASN A 318 -19.25 -16.51 28.80
N ASP A 319 -17.95 -16.80 28.75
CA ASP A 319 -16.96 -15.94 28.10
C ASP A 319 -17.11 -15.97 26.58
N ILE A 320 -17.39 -17.16 26.00
CA ILE A 320 -17.69 -17.30 24.57
C ILE A 320 -18.92 -16.47 24.20
N LEU A 321 -19.99 -16.55 24.99
CA LEU A 321 -21.20 -15.76 24.77
C LEU A 321 -20.93 -14.25 24.88
N ALA A 322 -20.19 -13.81 25.90
CA ALA A 322 -19.83 -12.39 26.06
C ALA A 322 -18.98 -11.87 24.89
N SER A 323 -18.06 -12.68 24.37
CA SER A 323 -17.26 -12.34 23.18
C SER A 323 -18.14 -12.21 21.93
N VAL A 324 -19.07 -13.15 21.72
CA VAL A 324 -20.01 -13.10 20.60
C VAL A 324 -20.90 -11.85 20.70
N ASP A 325 -21.42 -11.54 21.89
CA ASP A 325 -22.23 -10.33 22.11
C ASP A 325 -21.45 -9.05 21.83
N SER A 326 -20.18 -8.98 22.26
CA SER A 326 -19.30 -7.85 21.95
C SER A 326 -19.07 -7.67 20.44
N LEU A 327 -18.85 -8.76 19.70
CA LEU A 327 -18.67 -8.73 18.25
C LEU A 327 -19.96 -8.27 17.53
N ILE A 328 -21.11 -8.78 17.94
CA ILE A 328 -22.43 -8.34 17.44
C ILE A 328 -22.63 -6.85 17.68
N ASN A 329 -22.36 -6.37 18.90
CA ASN A 329 -22.55 -4.97 19.28
C ASN A 329 -21.63 -4.02 18.49
N ARG A 330 -20.43 -4.46 18.14
CA ARG A 330 -19.49 -3.71 17.29
C ARG A 330 -19.80 -3.79 15.79
N GLY A 331 -20.85 -4.53 15.39
CA GLY A 331 -21.20 -4.76 13.99
C GLY A 331 -20.27 -5.73 13.26
N ASN A 332 -19.37 -6.43 13.96
CA ASN A 332 -18.47 -7.41 13.36
C ASN A 332 -19.17 -8.78 13.28
N LEU A 333 -20.17 -8.86 12.41
CA LEU A 333 -21.05 -10.02 12.30
C LEU A 333 -20.32 -11.26 11.77
N THR A 334 -19.37 -11.09 10.85
CA THR A 334 -18.59 -12.21 10.28
C THR A 334 -17.81 -12.93 11.36
N ASN A 335 -17.06 -12.20 12.18
CA ASN A 335 -16.28 -12.82 13.25
C ASN A 335 -17.20 -13.40 14.34
N ALA A 336 -18.35 -12.78 14.60
CA ALA A 336 -19.35 -13.34 15.53
C ALA A 336 -19.85 -14.71 15.04
N TRP A 337 -20.22 -14.80 13.75
CA TRP A 337 -20.68 -16.04 13.13
C TRP A 337 -19.60 -17.13 13.14
N GLU A 338 -18.38 -16.80 12.70
CA GLU A 338 -17.25 -17.73 12.71
C GLU A 338 -16.92 -18.21 14.14
N THR A 339 -17.03 -17.33 15.13
CA THR A 339 -16.84 -17.70 16.54
C THR A 339 -17.89 -18.71 17.01
N ILE A 340 -19.16 -18.54 16.62
CA ILE A 340 -20.22 -19.51 16.92
C ILE A 340 -19.90 -20.85 16.27
N GLN A 341 -19.64 -20.87 14.96
CA GLN A 341 -19.38 -22.09 14.20
C GLN A 341 -18.14 -22.85 14.69
N ALA A 342 -17.09 -22.12 15.08
CA ALA A 342 -15.85 -22.73 15.58
C ALA A 342 -16.01 -23.36 16.98
N ASN A 343 -16.86 -22.82 17.84
CA ASN A 343 -17.04 -23.29 19.21
C ASN A 343 -18.17 -24.34 19.35
N LEU A 344 -19.22 -24.28 18.52
CA LEU A 344 -20.34 -25.23 18.57
C LEU A 344 -19.94 -26.71 18.61
N PRO A 345 -19.05 -27.21 17.73
CA PRO A 345 -18.65 -28.62 17.75
C PRO A 345 -17.77 -29.00 18.94
N ARG A 346 -17.23 -28.02 19.69
CA ARG A 346 -16.30 -28.23 20.81
C ARG A 346 -17.00 -28.29 22.17
N LEU A 347 -18.21 -27.76 22.26
CA LEU A 347 -19.08 -27.88 23.42
C LEU A 347 -19.61 -29.32 23.53
N ARG A 348 -19.53 -29.92 24.71
CA ARG A 348 -20.03 -31.27 25.00
C ARG A 348 -21.42 -31.23 25.64
N VAL A 349 -21.74 -30.18 26.40
CA VAL A 349 -23.03 -30.02 27.07
C VAL A 349 -24.06 -29.42 26.10
N GLN A 350 -25.19 -30.13 25.92
CA GLN A 350 -26.24 -29.71 24.98
C GLN A 350 -26.81 -28.33 25.31
N ALA A 351 -27.07 -28.05 26.58
CA ALA A 351 -27.55 -26.74 27.02
C ALA A 351 -26.61 -25.57 26.63
N ASN A 352 -25.30 -25.80 26.65
CA ASN A 352 -24.33 -24.79 26.22
C ASN A 352 -24.36 -24.58 24.71
N ARG A 353 -24.51 -25.65 23.92
CA ARG A 353 -24.70 -25.56 22.47
C ARG A 353 -25.94 -24.74 22.13
N ASP A 354 -27.03 -24.97 22.84
CA ASP A 354 -28.31 -24.28 22.60
C ASP A 354 -28.20 -22.78 22.94
N ARG A 355 -27.54 -22.43 24.05
CA ARG A 355 -27.24 -21.03 24.40
C ARG A 355 -26.39 -20.33 23.32
N LEU A 356 -25.39 -21.01 22.76
CA LEU A 356 -24.55 -20.45 21.70
C LEU A 356 -25.30 -20.35 20.36
N ARG A 357 -26.10 -21.36 19.98
CA ARG A 357 -26.98 -21.32 18.80
C ARG A 357 -28.01 -20.20 18.87
N ALA A 358 -28.52 -19.89 20.05
CA ALA A 358 -29.49 -18.81 20.25
C ALA A 358 -28.94 -17.41 19.85
N LYS A 359 -27.63 -17.26 19.63
CA LYS A 359 -27.03 -16.03 19.09
C LYS A 359 -27.13 -15.92 17.56
N GLN A 360 -27.35 -17.03 16.84
CA GLN A 360 -27.46 -17.05 15.38
C GLN A 360 -28.63 -16.19 14.86
N PRO A 361 -29.86 -16.27 15.41
CA PRO A 361 -30.96 -15.41 14.98
C PRO A 361 -30.68 -13.91 15.15
N VAL A 362 -29.95 -13.52 16.20
CA VAL A 362 -29.56 -12.12 16.44
C VAL A 362 -28.63 -11.61 15.34
N ILE A 363 -27.68 -12.45 14.90
CA ILE A 363 -26.80 -12.13 13.76
C ILE A 363 -27.63 -12.01 12.48
N MET A 364 -28.55 -12.94 12.23
CA MET A 364 -29.38 -12.95 11.02
C MET A 364 -30.27 -11.70 10.91
N GLU A 365 -30.83 -11.22 12.02
CA GLU A 365 -31.63 -9.98 12.01
C GLU A 365 -30.78 -8.76 11.65
N ARG A 366 -29.54 -8.67 12.17
CA ARG A 366 -28.61 -7.60 11.77
C ARG A 366 -28.10 -7.76 10.33
N LEU A 367 -27.96 -9.00 9.87
CA LEU A 367 -27.57 -9.30 8.49
C LEU A 367 -28.58 -8.78 7.48
N ARG A 368 -29.88 -8.88 7.82
CA ARG A 368 -30.98 -8.31 7.02
C ARG A 368 -30.81 -6.81 6.78
N VAL A 369 -30.45 -6.06 7.83
CA VAL A 369 -30.19 -4.61 7.72
C VAL A 369 -28.98 -4.34 6.82
N ILE A 370 -27.87 -5.07 7.01
CA ILE A 370 -26.67 -4.94 6.17
C ILE A 370 -26.97 -5.23 4.70
N TYR A 371 -27.80 -6.24 4.43
CA TYR A 371 -28.22 -6.57 3.07
C TYR A 371 -29.01 -5.42 2.44
N GLN A 372 -30.00 -4.87 3.15
CA GLN A 372 -30.79 -3.73 2.67
C GLN A 372 -29.93 -2.49 2.43
N GLU A 373 -28.99 -2.18 3.32
CA GLU A 373 -28.01 -1.11 3.13
C GLU A 373 -27.13 -1.34 1.89
N GLY A 374 -26.68 -2.58 1.67
CA GLY A 374 -25.90 -2.94 0.49
C GLY A 374 -26.68 -2.73 -0.81
N LEU A 375 -27.98 -3.04 -0.83
CA LEU A 375 -28.85 -2.78 -1.98
C LEU A 375 -29.09 -1.27 -2.20
N ALA A 376 -29.27 -0.50 -1.13
CA ALA A 376 -29.40 0.96 -1.24
C ALA A 376 -28.15 1.57 -1.88
N LEU A 377 -26.96 1.23 -1.36
CA LEU A 377 -25.67 1.68 -1.91
C LEU A 377 -25.46 1.23 -3.36
N TYR A 378 -25.90 0.02 -3.71
CA TYR A 378 -25.86 -0.46 -5.09
C TYR A 378 -26.71 0.41 -6.03
N ASN A 379 -27.90 0.81 -5.60
CA ASN A 379 -28.80 1.68 -6.36
C ASN A 379 -28.31 3.13 -6.43
N GLU A 380 -27.56 3.58 -5.42
CA GLU A 380 -26.87 4.87 -5.38
C GLU A 380 -25.54 4.88 -6.16
N GLU A 381 -25.19 3.75 -6.79
CA GLU A 381 -23.95 3.56 -7.55
C GLU A 381 -22.64 3.66 -6.73
N ASP A 382 -22.71 3.62 -5.39
CA ASP A 382 -21.55 3.45 -4.53
C ASP A 382 -21.15 1.96 -4.46
N TYR A 383 -20.56 1.50 -5.56
CA TYR A 383 -20.30 0.09 -5.79
C TYR A 383 -19.26 -0.52 -4.81
N GLU A 384 -18.26 0.25 -4.38
CA GLU A 384 -17.26 -0.25 -3.42
C GLU A 384 -17.88 -0.45 -2.02
N ALA A 385 -18.68 0.52 -1.55
CA ALA A 385 -19.36 0.39 -0.27
C ALA A 385 -20.43 -0.73 -0.30
N ALA A 386 -21.18 -0.83 -1.40
CA ALA A 386 -22.16 -1.90 -1.61
C ALA A 386 -21.49 -3.28 -1.59
N ARG A 387 -20.34 -3.43 -2.28
CA ARG A 387 -19.55 -4.66 -2.31
C ARG A 387 -19.09 -5.08 -0.92
N ALA A 388 -18.58 -4.14 -0.13
CA ALA A 388 -18.14 -4.42 1.25
C ALA A 388 -19.29 -4.98 2.11
N LYS A 389 -20.50 -4.42 1.99
CA LYS A 389 -21.69 -4.88 2.72
C LYS A 389 -22.16 -6.26 2.25
N LEU A 390 -22.27 -6.48 0.95
CA LEU A 390 -22.74 -7.76 0.39
C LEU A 390 -21.77 -8.91 0.61
N LEU A 391 -20.46 -8.65 0.65
CA LEU A 391 -19.46 -9.65 1.03
C LEU A 391 -19.68 -10.21 2.44
N ILE A 392 -20.10 -9.37 3.39
CA ILE A 392 -20.43 -9.81 4.76
C ILE A 392 -21.62 -10.77 4.72
N VAL A 393 -22.67 -10.43 3.97
CA VAL A 393 -23.88 -11.24 3.81
C VAL A 393 -23.55 -12.61 3.25
N VAL A 394 -22.89 -12.66 2.08
CA VAL A 394 -22.50 -13.90 1.40
C VAL A 394 -21.61 -14.78 2.27
N ARG A 395 -20.67 -14.19 3.03
CA ARG A 395 -19.76 -14.97 3.88
C ARG A 395 -20.47 -15.66 5.04
N ILE A 396 -21.55 -15.07 5.56
CA ILE A 396 -22.33 -15.62 6.68
C ILE A 396 -23.38 -16.60 6.17
N ALA A 397 -24.12 -16.21 5.12
CA ALA A 397 -25.19 -16.97 4.51
C ALA A 397 -25.09 -16.86 2.97
N PRO A 398 -24.37 -17.78 2.30
CA PRO A 398 -24.15 -17.74 0.85
C PRO A 398 -25.43 -17.78 0.01
N ASP A 399 -26.49 -18.37 0.58
CA ASP A 399 -27.83 -18.53 0.01
C ASP A 399 -28.82 -17.44 0.46
N TYR A 400 -28.33 -16.36 1.10
CA TYR A 400 -29.18 -15.27 1.56
C TYR A 400 -29.74 -14.45 0.40
N GLU A 401 -31.01 -14.71 0.07
CA GLU A 401 -31.75 -14.03 -0.99
C GLU A 401 -30.96 -14.01 -2.32
N GLN A 402 -30.68 -12.83 -2.86
CA GLN A 402 -29.92 -12.64 -4.09
C GLN A 402 -28.52 -12.04 -3.84
N ALA A 403 -28.02 -12.08 -2.60
CA ALA A 403 -26.78 -11.38 -2.22
C ALA A 403 -25.58 -11.75 -3.10
N GLN A 404 -25.41 -13.04 -3.42
CA GLN A 404 -24.35 -13.49 -4.33
C GLN A 404 -24.51 -12.91 -5.74
N ALA A 405 -25.72 -12.93 -6.30
CA ALA A 405 -25.97 -12.41 -7.64
C ALA A 405 -25.73 -10.89 -7.73
N TYR A 406 -26.08 -10.12 -6.69
CA TYR A 406 -25.75 -8.70 -6.61
C TYR A 406 -24.24 -8.47 -6.49
N LEU A 407 -23.55 -9.29 -5.71
CA LEU A 407 -22.10 -9.22 -5.54
C LEU A 407 -21.37 -9.51 -6.87
N ASP A 408 -21.84 -10.48 -7.65
CA ASP A 408 -21.28 -10.80 -8.97
C ASP A 408 -21.45 -9.62 -9.94
N ARG A 409 -22.68 -9.05 -10.02
CA ARG A 409 -22.95 -7.85 -10.83
C ARG A 409 -22.10 -6.65 -10.41
N LEU A 410 -21.85 -6.49 -9.11
CA LEU A 410 -20.96 -5.45 -8.57
C LEU A 410 -19.52 -5.61 -9.04
N ASN A 411 -18.99 -6.84 -8.96
CA ASN A 411 -17.63 -7.12 -9.40
C ASN A 411 -17.47 -6.86 -10.90
N ASP A 412 -18.47 -7.18 -11.71
CA ASP A 412 -18.46 -6.88 -13.15
C ASP A 412 -18.48 -5.36 -13.42
N LYS A 413 -19.33 -4.61 -12.71
CA LYS A 413 -19.37 -3.14 -12.80
C LYS A 413 -18.04 -2.50 -12.39
N LEU A 414 -17.48 -2.89 -11.25
CA LEU A 414 -16.21 -2.37 -10.78
C LEU A 414 -15.06 -2.71 -11.74
N ARG A 415 -15.05 -3.92 -12.31
CA ARG A 415 -14.07 -4.31 -13.33
C ARG A 415 -14.18 -3.42 -14.57
N ALA A 416 -15.39 -3.18 -15.07
CA ALA A 416 -15.63 -2.30 -16.21
C ALA A 416 -15.18 -0.86 -15.95
N LEU A 417 -15.37 -0.34 -14.72
CA LEU A 417 -14.94 0.99 -14.30
C LEU A 417 -13.41 1.10 -14.12
N SER A 418 -12.73 0.01 -13.75
CA SER A 418 -11.28 -0.04 -13.55
C SER A 418 -10.45 -0.28 -14.83
N GLY A 419 -11.12 -0.64 -15.93
CA GLY A 419 -10.50 -1.03 -17.21
C GLY A 419 -10.85 -0.13 -18.39
N GLY A 420 -11.28 1.12 -18.12
CA GLY A 420 -11.60 2.15 -19.13
C GLY A 420 -10.57 3.27 -19.19
#